data_AF-T1UP54-F1
#
_entry.id   AF-T1UP54-F1
#
_cell.length_a   1.000
_cell.length_b   1.000
_cell.length_c   1.000
_cell.angle_alpha   90.00
_cell.angle_beta   90.00
_cell.angle_gamma   90.00
#
_symmetry.space_group_name_H-M   'P 1'
#
loop_
_entity.id
_entity.type
_entity.pdbx_description
1 polymer ?
#
loop_
_entity_poly.entity_id
_entity_poly.type
_entity_poly.pdbx_seq_one_letter_code
_entity_poly.pdbx_strand_id
1 'polypeptide(L)'
;LAGGMDLFRAMRMLIPPAWQKNTTMDQDLRAFYDFNSMHMEPWDGPAGIVMSDGRFAACALDRNGLRPARFVRTKDGFITLASEIGIWDYTPDEVLEKGRVGPGELFVVDTAKGKIWTSFEIDDDLKCRHPYKEWMTKHKHRLTRFEDLSDDMTGQNELDADTLRIYQKLFGYSMEELEQVIRVMGENGQEAVGSMGDDTPMAVLSSKPRSLYDYFRQMFAQVTNPPIDSLRENHVMSLTTLIGREQNVFNETEGQAH
;
A
#
# COMPACT_ATOMS: atom_id res chain seq x y z
N LEU A 1 -16.73 -5.24 -12.91
CA LEU A 1 -18.00 -4.94 -13.60
C LEU A 1 -18.44 -6.06 -14.53
N ALA A 2 -17.77 -6.29 -15.67
CA ALA A 2 -18.14 -7.38 -16.59
C ALA A 2 -18.05 -8.80 -15.98
N GLY A 3 -17.18 -9.00 -14.99
CA GLY A 3 -17.05 -10.24 -14.22
C GLY A 3 -17.94 -10.33 -12.97
N GLY A 4 -18.94 -9.46 -12.80
CA GLY A 4 -19.89 -9.50 -11.68
C GLY A 4 -19.50 -8.71 -10.43
N MET A 5 -18.23 -8.30 -10.29
CA MET A 5 -17.79 -7.40 -9.21
C MET A 5 -18.32 -5.97 -9.42
N ASP A 6 -18.93 -5.40 -8.40
CA ASP A 6 -19.46 -4.04 -8.41
C ASP A 6 -18.35 -2.98 -8.32
N LEU A 7 -18.72 -1.74 -8.61
CA LEU A 7 -17.80 -0.61 -8.69
C LEU A 7 -17.11 -0.32 -7.34
N PHE A 8 -17.85 -0.38 -6.23
CA PHE A 8 -17.33 -0.01 -4.92
C PHE A 8 -16.23 -0.97 -4.50
N ARG A 9 -16.52 -2.27 -4.59
CA ARG A 9 -15.54 -3.30 -4.25
C ARG A 9 -14.33 -3.25 -5.17
N ALA A 10 -14.54 -3.13 -6.48
CA ALA A 10 -13.44 -3.07 -7.44
C ALA A 10 -12.46 -1.93 -7.12
N MET A 11 -12.98 -0.74 -6.82
CA MET A 11 -12.14 0.41 -6.48
C MET A 11 -11.44 0.23 -5.13
N ARG A 12 -12.15 -0.27 -4.11
CA ARG A 12 -11.53 -0.53 -2.80
C ARG A 12 -10.51 -1.67 -2.80
N MET A 13 -10.65 -2.63 -3.71
CA MET A 13 -9.69 -3.74 -3.86
C MET A 13 -8.44 -3.30 -4.61
N LEU A 14 -8.60 -2.57 -5.73
CA LEU A 14 -7.47 -2.13 -6.55
C LEU A 14 -6.72 -0.93 -5.94
N ILE A 15 -7.45 0.06 -5.41
CA ILE A 15 -6.88 1.30 -4.87
C ILE A 15 -7.42 1.52 -3.44
N PRO A 16 -7.05 0.64 -2.49
CA PRO A 16 -7.47 0.79 -1.11
C PRO A 16 -6.84 2.05 -0.47
N PRO A 17 -7.55 2.71 0.46
CA PRO A 17 -6.96 3.74 1.31
C PRO A 17 -5.85 3.14 2.19
N ALA A 18 -5.00 3.98 2.78
CA ALA A 18 -4.03 3.53 3.76
C ALA A 18 -4.74 3.02 5.03
N TRP A 19 -4.77 1.69 5.22
CA TRP A 19 -5.57 1.05 6.27
C TRP A 19 -4.73 0.30 7.31
N GLN A 20 -3.58 -0.26 6.93
CA GLN A 20 -2.82 -1.18 7.80
C GLN A 20 -2.44 -0.55 9.15
N LYS A 21 -1.98 0.70 9.17
CA LYS A 21 -1.55 1.41 10.39
C LYS A 21 -2.61 2.36 10.97
N ASN A 22 -3.81 2.42 10.39
CA ASN A 22 -4.87 3.32 10.87
C ASN A 22 -5.55 2.79 12.13
N THR A 23 -5.10 3.20 13.32
CA THR A 23 -5.62 2.74 14.61
C THR A 23 -7.08 3.12 14.88
N THR A 24 -7.60 4.14 14.19
CA THR A 24 -8.99 4.62 14.35
C THR A 24 -9.99 3.93 13.42
N MET A 25 -9.52 3.08 12.50
CA MET A 25 -10.37 2.38 11.56
C MET A 25 -11.25 1.33 12.26
N ASP A 26 -12.51 1.26 11.83
CA ASP A 26 -13.46 0.23 12.24
C ASP A 26 -12.92 -1.19 12.00
N GLN A 27 -13.17 -2.10 12.93
CA GLN A 27 -12.57 -3.44 12.89
C GLN A 27 -13.15 -4.31 11.77
N ASP A 28 -14.44 -4.16 11.46
CA ASP A 28 -15.08 -4.92 10.39
C ASP A 28 -14.61 -4.42 9.02
N LEU A 29 -14.47 -3.10 8.87
CA LEU A 29 -13.84 -2.52 7.67
C LEU A 29 -12.38 -2.94 7.52
N ARG A 30 -11.61 -2.97 8.61
CA ARG A 30 -10.25 -3.49 8.59
C ARG A 30 -10.22 -4.94 8.14
N ALA A 31 -11.14 -5.77 8.62
CA ALA A 31 -11.23 -7.18 8.19
C ALA A 31 -11.58 -7.33 6.71
N PHE A 32 -12.43 -6.45 6.17
CA PHE A 32 -12.70 -6.38 4.72
C PHE A 32 -11.41 -6.11 3.92
N TYR A 33 -10.62 -5.10 4.32
CA TYR A 33 -9.37 -4.80 3.62
C TYR A 33 -8.32 -5.90 3.80
N ASP A 34 -8.24 -6.48 4.99
CA ASP A 34 -7.34 -7.60 5.28
C ASP A 34 -7.65 -8.80 4.37
N PHE A 35 -8.93 -9.15 4.25
CA PHE A 35 -9.40 -10.20 3.33
C PHE A 35 -9.02 -9.91 1.87
N ASN A 36 -9.34 -8.72 1.36
CA ASN A 36 -9.07 -8.41 -0.04
C ASN A 36 -7.57 -8.29 -0.35
N SER A 37 -6.74 -7.88 0.63
CA SER A 37 -5.29 -7.77 0.46
C SER A 37 -4.57 -9.10 0.25
N MET A 38 -5.21 -10.23 0.59
CA MET A 38 -4.68 -11.57 0.31
C MET A 38 -4.82 -11.99 -1.16
N HIS A 39 -5.60 -11.26 -1.95
CA HIS A 39 -5.95 -11.67 -3.32
C HIS A 39 -5.62 -10.62 -4.38
N MET A 40 -5.34 -9.38 -3.97
CA MET A 40 -4.96 -8.31 -4.87
C MET A 40 -4.02 -7.36 -4.15
N GLU A 41 -2.83 -7.19 -4.70
CA GLU A 41 -1.92 -6.14 -4.29
C GLU A 41 -2.46 -4.76 -4.71
N PRO A 42 -2.24 -3.71 -3.89
CA PRO A 42 -2.65 -2.37 -4.26
C PRO A 42 -1.96 -1.87 -5.53
N TRP A 43 -2.74 -1.28 -6.42
CA TRP A 43 -2.23 -0.58 -7.60
C TRP A 43 -1.83 0.84 -7.19
N ASP A 44 -0.57 0.97 -6.79
CA ASP A 44 -0.04 2.21 -6.20
C ASP A 44 0.56 3.17 -7.24
N GLY A 45 0.74 4.43 -6.82
CA GLY A 45 1.25 5.53 -7.64
C GLY A 45 0.25 6.71 -7.73
N PRO A 46 0.71 7.89 -8.19
CA PRO A 46 -0.16 9.07 -8.27
C PRO A 46 -1.34 8.86 -9.22
N ALA A 47 -2.55 8.73 -8.67
CA ALA A 47 -3.73 8.40 -9.44
C ALA A 47 -4.94 9.24 -9.00
N GLY A 48 -5.58 9.87 -9.99
CA GLY A 48 -6.93 10.38 -9.87
C GLY A 48 -7.77 9.74 -10.96
N ILE A 49 -8.59 8.76 -10.59
CA ILE A 49 -9.33 7.93 -11.53
C ILE A 49 -10.78 8.38 -11.55
N VAL A 50 -11.22 8.82 -12.72
CA VAL A 50 -12.65 9.02 -13.01
C VAL A 50 -13.13 7.85 -13.86
N MET A 51 -14.21 7.22 -13.45
CA MET A 51 -14.77 6.08 -14.17
C MET A 51 -16.30 6.05 -14.10
N SER A 52 -16.91 5.32 -15.03
CA SER A 52 -18.33 5.03 -14.99
C SER A 52 -18.62 3.62 -15.51
N ASP A 53 -19.61 2.98 -14.91
CA ASP A 53 -20.15 1.70 -15.36
C ASP A 53 -21.51 1.84 -16.11
N GLY A 54 -21.89 3.08 -16.44
CA GLY A 54 -23.17 3.43 -17.04
C GLY A 54 -24.26 3.81 -16.03
N ARG A 55 -24.19 3.34 -14.78
CA ARG A 55 -25.10 3.75 -13.70
C ARG A 55 -24.40 4.62 -12.67
N PHE A 56 -23.21 4.23 -12.26
CA PHE A 56 -22.41 4.94 -11.29
C PHE A 56 -21.35 5.74 -12.03
N ALA A 57 -21.11 6.97 -11.58
CA ALA A 57 -19.97 7.79 -11.95
C ALA A 57 -19.11 7.99 -10.70
N ALA A 58 -17.87 7.52 -10.73
CA ALA A 58 -16.97 7.53 -9.58
C ALA A 58 -15.70 8.32 -9.85
N CYS A 59 -15.19 8.95 -8.80
CA CYS A 59 -13.85 9.47 -8.71
C CYS A 59 -13.14 8.89 -7.48
N ALA A 60 -11.98 8.29 -7.67
CA ALA A 60 -11.13 7.83 -6.58
C ALA A 60 -9.75 8.46 -6.68
N LEU A 61 -9.15 8.73 -5.53
CA LEU A 61 -7.74 9.07 -5.44
C LEU A 61 -6.93 7.92 -4.85
N ASP A 62 -5.66 7.88 -5.22
CA ASP A 62 -4.67 7.02 -4.57
C ASP A 62 -4.59 7.27 -3.07
N ARG A 63 -4.01 6.31 -2.34
CA ARG A 63 -3.93 6.35 -0.86
C ARG A 63 -3.27 7.60 -0.28
N ASN A 64 -2.42 8.26 -1.06
CA ASN A 64 -1.67 9.45 -0.65
C ASN A 64 -2.30 10.74 -1.22
N GLY A 65 -3.27 10.63 -2.13
CA GLY A 65 -3.95 11.75 -2.75
C GLY A 65 -2.98 12.62 -3.57
N LEU A 66 -2.08 11.99 -4.33
CA LEU A 66 -0.99 12.69 -5.04
C LEU A 66 -1.48 13.45 -6.29
N ARG A 67 -2.75 13.26 -6.69
CA ARG A 67 -3.41 14.02 -7.75
C ARG A 67 -4.56 14.86 -7.19
N PRO A 68 -4.73 16.12 -7.63
CA PRO A 68 -5.86 16.92 -7.20
C PRO A 68 -7.16 16.42 -7.86
N ALA A 69 -8.23 16.37 -7.09
CA ALA A 69 -9.59 16.21 -7.58
C ALA A 69 -10.51 17.10 -6.75
N ARG A 70 -11.20 18.02 -7.42
CA ARG A 70 -12.10 19.01 -6.83
C ARG A 70 -13.46 18.89 -7.50
N PHE A 71 -14.51 19.05 -6.71
CA PHE A 71 -15.88 19.01 -7.23
C PHE A 71 -16.65 20.27 -6.84
N VAL A 72 -17.56 20.65 -7.72
CA VAL A 72 -18.52 21.74 -7.52
C VAL A 72 -19.90 21.21 -7.84
N ARG A 73 -20.83 21.41 -6.91
CA ARG A 73 -22.25 21.09 -7.08
C ARG A 73 -23.03 22.37 -7.23
N THR A 74 -23.86 22.45 -8.27
CA THR A 74 -24.73 23.60 -8.52
C THR A 74 -26.17 23.33 -8.03
N LYS A 75 -26.94 24.41 -7.90
CA LYS A 75 -28.35 24.36 -7.49
C LYS A 75 -29.23 23.57 -8.46
N ASP A 76 -28.87 23.56 -9.74
CA ASP A 76 -29.57 22.83 -10.81
C ASP A 76 -29.28 21.32 -10.82
N GLY A 77 -28.51 20.83 -9.83
CA GLY A 77 -28.24 19.40 -9.65
C GLY A 77 -27.05 18.88 -10.47
N PHE A 78 -26.30 19.74 -11.16
CA PHE A 78 -25.08 19.34 -11.85
C PHE A 78 -23.91 19.21 -10.86
N ILE A 79 -23.06 18.22 -11.11
CA ILE A 79 -21.81 18.03 -10.39
C ILE A 79 -20.69 18.06 -11.43
N THR A 80 -19.76 18.99 -11.25
CA THR A 80 -18.54 19.07 -12.04
C THR A 80 -17.39 18.57 -11.19
N LEU A 81 -16.64 17.58 -11.66
CA LEU A 81 -15.45 17.07 -10.99
C LEU A 81 -14.26 17.15 -11.95
N ALA A 82 -13.16 17.75 -11.49
CA ALA A 82 -11.93 17.86 -12.26
C ALA A 82 -10.71 18.09 -11.37
N SER A 83 -9.54 18.11 -11.99
CA SER A 83 -8.28 18.42 -11.29
C SER A 83 -8.22 19.86 -10.75
N GLU A 84 -9.00 20.77 -11.33
CA GLU A 84 -9.02 22.19 -11.00
C GLU A 84 -10.44 22.74 -10.84
N ILE A 85 -10.58 23.87 -10.15
CA ILE A 85 -11.85 24.61 -10.02
C ILE A 85 -11.93 25.66 -11.13
N GLY A 86 -13.14 26.01 -11.59
CA GLY A 86 -13.34 27.07 -12.58
C GLY A 86 -13.21 26.60 -14.03
N ILE A 87 -13.24 25.29 -14.26
CA ILE A 87 -13.24 24.69 -15.61
C ILE A 87 -14.61 24.72 -16.29
N TRP A 88 -15.69 24.91 -15.54
CA TRP A 88 -17.05 25.01 -16.05
C TRP A 88 -17.61 26.40 -15.78
N ASP A 89 -18.42 26.90 -16.70
CA ASP A 89 -18.98 28.25 -16.67
C ASP A 89 -20.23 28.29 -15.78
N TYR A 90 -20.00 28.26 -14.46
CA TYR A 90 -21.04 28.49 -13.44
C TYR A 90 -20.81 29.84 -12.77
N THR A 91 -21.89 30.52 -12.39
CA THR A 91 -21.79 31.75 -11.59
C THR A 91 -21.64 31.40 -10.10
N PRO A 92 -21.01 32.27 -9.26
CA PRO A 92 -20.91 32.02 -7.83
C PRO A 92 -22.26 31.78 -7.14
N ASP A 93 -23.32 32.40 -7.65
CA ASP A 93 -24.68 32.31 -7.11
C ASP A 93 -25.35 30.95 -7.38
N GLU A 94 -24.88 30.22 -8.38
CA GLU A 94 -25.36 28.87 -8.74
C GLU A 94 -24.72 27.78 -7.88
N VAL A 95 -23.58 28.06 -7.22
CA VAL A 95 -22.83 27.05 -6.48
C VAL A 95 -23.52 26.75 -5.15
N LEU A 96 -23.86 25.48 -4.96
CA LEU A 96 -24.40 24.95 -3.71
C LEU A 96 -23.26 24.52 -2.77
N GLU A 97 -22.27 23.80 -3.31
CA GLU A 97 -21.20 23.19 -2.53
C GLU A 97 -19.91 23.11 -3.36
N LYS A 98 -18.77 23.29 -2.70
CA LYS A 98 -17.44 23.03 -3.25
C LYS A 98 -16.71 22.08 -2.32
N GLY A 99 -16.10 21.05 -2.88
CA GLY A 99 -15.34 20.06 -2.12
C GLY A 99 -14.13 19.56 -2.88
N ARG A 100 -13.41 18.64 -2.24
CA ARG A 100 -12.30 17.90 -2.83
C ARG A 100 -12.43 16.43 -2.48
N VAL A 101 -11.91 15.56 -3.35
CA VAL A 101 -11.68 14.16 -3.02
C VAL A 101 -10.32 14.10 -2.33
N GLY A 102 -10.28 13.51 -1.14
CA GLY A 102 -9.09 13.35 -0.32
C GLY A 102 -8.29 12.07 -0.60
N PRO A 103 -7.13 11.89 0.06
CA PRO A 103 -6.33 10.68 -0.03
C PRO A 103 -7.15 9.42 0.28
N GLY A 104 -7.16 8.46 -0.65
CA GLY A 104 -7.92 7.21 -0.52
C GLY A 104 -9.44 7.39 -0.44
N GLU A 105 -9.98 8.58 -0.73
CA GLU A 105 -11.42 8.79 -0.80
C GLU A 105 -11.99 8.30 -2.13
N LEU A 106 -13.22 7.83 -2.06
CA LEU A 106 -14.03 7.40 -3.18
C LEU A 106 -15.34 8.20 -3.18
N PHE A 107 -15.52 9.02 -4.22
CA PHE A 107 -16.72 9.83 -4.44
C PHE A 107 -17.53 9.20 -5.56
N VAL A 108 -18.78 8.80 -5.31
CA VAL A 108 -19.60 8.13 -6.32
C VAL A 108 -20.98 8.75 -6.43
N VAL A 109 -21.46 8.92 -7.66
CA VAL A 109 -22.81 9.38 -7.99
C VAL A 109 -23.57 8.23 -8.64
N ASP A 110 -24.70 7.83 -8.05
CA ASP A 110 -25.68 6.92 -8.65
C ASP A 110 -26.63 7.72 -9.54
N THR A 111 -26.45 7.65 -10.86
CA THR A 111 -27.24 8.43 -11.82
C THR A 111 -28.68 7.93 -11.93
N ALA A 112 -28.95 6.66 -11.58
CA ALA A 112 -30.30 6.11 -11.62
C ALA A 112 -31.15 6.61 -10.43
N LYS A 113 -30.53 6.80 -9.27
CA LYS A 113 -31.22 7.26 -8.05
C LYS A 113 -31.01 8.74 -7.72
N GLY A 114 -30.08 9.40 -8.41
CA GLY A 114 -29.65 10.77 -8.08
C GLY A 114 -28.98 10.88 -6.72
N LYS A 115 -28.39 9.78 -6.20
CA LYS A 115 -27.76 9.73 -4.87
C LYS A 115 -26.25 9.91 -4.99
N ILE A 116 -25.68 10.77 -4.16
CA ILE A 116 -24.23 10.82 -3.94
C ILE A 116 -23.90 9.88 -2.78
N TRP A 117 -22.95 8.99 -3.01
CA TRP A 117 -22.40 8.09 -2.01
C TRP A 117 -21.12 8.69 -1.44
N THR A 118 -21.09 8.81 -0.11
CA THR A 118 -19.89 9.17 0.62
C THR A 118 -18.98 7.96 0.79
N SER A 119 -17.68 8.19 0.99
CA SER A 119 -16.74 7.08 1.28
C SER A 119 -17.16 6.27 2.50
N PHE A 120 -17.72 6.91 3.52
CA PHE A 120 -18.23 6.24 4.72
C PHE A 120 -19.40 5.28 4.40
N GLU A 121 -20.38 5.72 3.62
CA GLU A 121 -21.51 4.85 3.22
C GLU A 121 -21.06 3.67 2.37
N ILE A 122 -20.06 3.88 1.51
CA ILE A 122 -19.48 2.82 0.68
C ILE A 122 -18.74 1.80 1.55
N ASP A 123 -17.93 2.29 2.50
CA ASP A 123 -17.19 1.44 3.43
C ASP A 123 -18.13 0.65 4.35
N ASP A 124 -19.22 1.28 4.80
CA ASP A 124 -20.26 0.64 5.62
C ASP A 124 -21.04 -0.43 4.84
N ASP A 125 -21.38 -0.18 3.57
CA ASP A 125 -21.96 -1.19 2.69
C ASP A 125 -21.01 -2.38 2.53
N LEU A 126 -19.76 -2.13 2.13
CA LEU A 126 -18.78 -3.17 1.80
C LEU A 126 -18.46 -4.08 2.99
N LYS A 127 -18.22 -3.50 4.18
CA LYS A 127 -17.87 -4.29 5.36
C LYS A 127 -19.03 -5.17 5.85
N CYS A 128 -20.28 -4.79 5.56
CA CYS A 128 -21.47 -5.50 6.02
C CYS A 128 -21.93 -6.62 5.06
N ARG A 129 -21.34 -6.74 3.86
CA ARG A 129 -21.75 -7.75 2.87
C ARG A 129 -21.47 -9.18 3.33
N HIS A 130 -20.37 -9.37 4.05
CA HIS A 130 -19.91 -10.67 4.53
C HIS A 130 -19.27 -10.55 5.92
N PRO A 131 -19.29 -11.61 6.74
CA PRO A 131 -18.68 -11.60 8.07
C PRO A 131 -17.15 -11.78 7.98
N TYR A 132 -16.45 -10.87 7.29
CA TYR A 132 -15.01 -10.95 7.06
C TYR A 132 -14.22 -11.13 8.36
N LYS A 133 -14.62 -10.43 9.42
CA LYS A 133 -13.96 -10.52 10.72
C LYS A 133 -14.00 -11.93 11.30
N GLU A 134 -15.14 -12.63 11.17
CA GLU A 134 -15.28 -14.01 11.63
C GLU A 134 -14.40 -14.94 10.80
N TRP A 135 -14.42 -14.79 9.47
CA TRP A 135 -13.58 -15.57 8.56
C TRP A 135 -12.10 -15.39 8.86
N MET A 136 -11.64 -14.14 8.94
CA MET A 136 -10.24 -13.83 9.22
C MET A 136 -9.83 -14.29 10.63
N THR A 137 -10.69 -14.21 11.63
CA THR A 137 -10.36 -14.68 13.00
C THR A 137 -10.20 -16.19 13.04
N LYS A 138 -10.99 -16.93 12.26
CA LYS A 138 -11.00 -18.39 12.25
C LYS A 138 -9.83 -18.99 11.45
N HIS A 139 -9.43 -18.33 10.36
CA HIS A 139 -8.56 -18.93 9.35
C HIS A 139 -7.19 -18.26 9.23
N LYS A 140 -7.07 -16.99 9.58
CA LYS A 140 -5.78 -16.28 9.54
C LYS A 140 -4.92 -16.66 10.74
N HIS A 141 -3.72 -17.15 10.47
CA HIS A 141 -2.70 -17.35 11.48
C HIS A 141 -1.66 -16.24 11.44
N ARG A 142 -1.63 -15.39 12.47
CA ARG A 142 -0.59 -14.38 12.62
C ARG A 142 0.64 -15.00 13.28
N LEU A 143 1.77 -14.96 12.60
CA LEU A 143 3.05 -15.35 13.19
C LEU A 143 3.42 -14.40 14.34
N THR A 144 3.98 -14.97 15.41
CA THR A 144 4.49 -14.21 16.55
C THR A 144 5.59 -13.26 16.05
N ARG A 145 5.51 -11.98 16.44
CA ARG A 145 6.55 -11.01 16.08
C ARG A 145 7.80 -11.33 16.88
N PHE A 146 8.96 -11.03 16.32
CA PHE A 146 10.25 -11.26 16.99
C PHE A 146 10.32 -10.56 18.36
N GLU A 147 9.81 -9.33 18.46
CA GLU A 147 9.75 -8.55 19.71
C GLU A 147 8.84 -9.12 20.80
N ASP A 148 7.94 -10.05 20.44
CA ASP A 148 7.05 -10.73 21.38
C ASP A 148 7.57 -12.13 21.75
N LEU A 149 8.69 -12.57 21.17
CA LEU A 149 9.32 -13.85 21.52
C LEU A 149 10.04 -13.73 22.87
N SER A 150 10.02 -14.79 23.66
CA SER A 150 10.82 -14.89 24.87
C SER A 150 12.29 -15.14 24.53
N ASP A 151 13.21 -14.74 25.41
CA ASP A 151 14.65 -14.85 25.20
C ASP A 151 15.10 -16.29 24.89
N ASP A 152 14.45 -17.29 25.48
CA ASP A 152 14.71 -18.71 25.23
C ASP A 152 14.28 -19.20 23.83
N MET A 153 13.40 -18.45 23.16
CA MET A 153 12.97 -18.69 21.79
C MET A 153 13.74 -17.85 20.76
N THR A 154 14.61 -16.93 21.21
CA THR A 154 15.46 -16.16 20.30
C THR A 154 16.55 -17.06 19.70
N GLY A 155 16.93 -16.79 18.44
CA GLY A 155 17.94 -17.57 17.75
C GLY A 155 19.26 -17.57 18.50
N GLN A 156 19.79 -18.75 18.81
CA GLN A 156 21.11 -18.91 19.41
C GLN A 156 22.16 -19.02 18.31
N ASN A 157 23.42 -18.71 18.64
CA ASN A 157 24.50 -18.95 17.70
C ASN A 157 24.75 -20.46 17.57
N GLU A 158 24.32 -21.04 16.45
CA GLU A 158 24.50 -22.47 16.15
C GLU A 158 25.85 -22.79 15.51
N LEU A 159 26.59 -21.77 15.05
CA LEU A 159 27.86 -21.95 14.35
C LEU A 159 29.04 -21.63 15.27
N ASP A 160 30.01 -22.55 15.35
CA ASP A 160 31.29 -22.25 15.96
C ASP A 160 32.08 -21.22 15.14
N ALA A 161 33.07 -20.60 15.77
CA ALA A 161 33.83 -19.50 15.18
C ALA A 161 34.59 -19.90 13.90
N ASP A 162 35.08 -21.14 13.80
CA ASP A 162 35.84 -21.58 12.63
C ASP A 162 34.90 -21.89 11.46
N THR A 163 33.76 -22.54 11.73
CA THR A 163 32.72 -22.76 10.72
C THR A 163 32.16 -21.44 10.19
N LEU A 164 31.89 -20.46 11.07
CA LEU A 164 31.43 -19.13 10.67
C LEU A 164 32.42 -18.44 9.72
N ARG A 165 33.72 -18.49 10.03
CA ARG A 165 34.78 -17.90 9.18
C ARG A 165 34.82 -18.54 7.80
N ILE A 166 34.63 -19.87 7.72
CA ILE A 166 34.57 -20.58 6.43
C ILE A 166 33.40 -20.07 5.60
N TYR A 167 32.20 -19.95 6.18
CA TYR A 167 31.03 -19.45 5.47
C TYR A 167 31.15 -17.97 5.08
N GLN A 168 31.67 -17.12 5.96
CA GLN A 168 31.94 -15.72 5.64
C GLN A 168 32.84 -15.62 4.40
N LYS A 169 33.92 -16.41 4.35
CA LYS A 169 34.80 -16.45 3.17
C LYS A 169 34.09 -17.01 1.93
N LEU A 170 33.26 -18.05 2.08
CA LEU A 170 32.52 -18.67 0.99
C LEU A 170 31.53 -17.69 0.34
N PHE A 171 30.83 -16.89 1.16
CA PHE A 171 29.86 -15.89 0.72
C PHE A 171 30.48 -14.51 0.46
N GLY A 172 31.80 -14.37 0.59
CA GLY A 172 32.53 -13.14 0.25
C GLY A 172 32.44 -12.01 1.27
N TYR A 173 32.01 -12.29 2.51
CA TYR A 173 31.99 -11.28 3.58
C TYR A 173 33.41 -10.77 3.86
N SER A 174 33.57 -9.46 3.79
CA SER A 174 34.79 -8.76 4.15
C SER A 174 34.74 -8.24 5.59
N MET A 175 35.92 -8.01 6.19
CA MET A 175 36.00 -7.34 7.49
C MET A 175 35.38 -5.93 7.44
N GLU A 176 35.47 -5.26 6.29
CA GLU A 176 34.88 -3.93 6.09
C GLU A 176 33.35 -3.99 6.19
N GLU A 177 32.69 -4.91 5.48
CA GLU A 177 31.24 -5.08 5.58
C GLU A 177 30.79 -5.48 6.99
N LEU A 178 31.52 -6.38 7.66
CA LEU A 178 31.19 -6.80 9.01
C LEU A 178 31.29 -5.63 10.01
N GLU A 179 32.35 -4.84 9.95
CA GLU A 179 32.63 -3.77 10.91
C GLU A 179 31.88 -2.48 10.61
N GLN A 180 31.72 -2.12 9.34
CA GLN A 180 31.11 -0.85 8.93
C GLN A 180 29.62 -0.95 8.65
N VAL A 181 29.12 -2.13 8.24
CA VAL A 181 27.71 -2.31 7.88
C VAL A 181 26.98 -3.15 8.92
N ILE A 182 27.39 -4.41 9.12
CA ILE A 182 26.67 -5.37 9.98
C ILE A 182 26.70 -4.94 11.45
N ARG A 183 27.87 -4.57 11.99
CA ARG A 183 28.00 -4.11 13.37
C ARG A 183 27.12 -2.89 13.65
N VAL A 184 27.10 -1.90 12.74
CA VAL A 184 26.30 -0.68 12.90
C VAL A 184 24.81 -1.00 12.97
N MET A 185 24.32 -1.90 12.10
CA MET A 185 22.93 -2.36 12.16
C MET A 185 22.62 -3.10 13.46
N GLY A 186 23.54 -3.95 13.94
CA GLY A 186 23.38 -4.71 15.18
C GLY A 186 23.40 -3.85 16.44
N GLU A 187 24.30 -2.86 16.52
CA GLU A 187 24.46 -2.00 17.70
C GLU A 187 23.44 -0.86 17.74
N ASN A 188 23.17 -0.22 16.60
CA ASN A 188 22.38 1.01 16.55
C ASN A 188 20.96 0.82 16.01
N GLY A 189 20.64 -0.35 15.42
CA GLY A 189 19.33 -0.59 14.82
C GLY A 189 19.02 0.29 13.60
N GLN A 190 20.05 0.83 12.94
CA GLN A 190 19.94 1.69 11.76
C GLN A 190 20.98 1.30 10.72
N GLU A 191 20.71 1.62 9.45
CA GLU A 191 21.68 1.40 8.38
C GLU A 191 22.93 2.28 8.56
N ALA A 192 24.05 1.80 8.03
CA ALA A 192 25.31 2.53 8.08
C ALA A 192 25.28 3.76 7.17
N VAL A 193 25.70 4.92 7.69
CA VAL A 193 25.80 6.17 6.93
C VAL A 193 27.25 6.43 6.54
N GLY A 194 27.48 6.63 5.25
CA GLY A 194 28.77 7.01 4.67
C GLY A 194 28.71 8.37 3.95
N SER A 195 29.83 8.76 3.33
CA SER A 195 29.91 9.96 2.49
C SER A 195 30.85 9.69 1.30
N MET A 196 30.92 10.63 0.35
CA MET A 196 31.58 10.49 -0.96
C MET A 196 30.83 9.56 -1.92
N GLY A 197 31.25 9.56 -3.20
CA GLY A 197 30.65 8.70 -4.24
C GLY A 197 31.29 7.32 -4.29
N ASP A 198 30.59 6.35 -4.89
CA ASP A 198 31.12 5.03 -5.21
C ASP A 198 32.11 5.13 -6.38
N ASP A 199 33.41 5.06 -6.07
CA ASP A 199 34.51 5.08 -7.03
C ASP A 199 34.96 3.67 -7.46
N THR A 200 34.28 2.63 -6.97
CA THR A 200 34.61 1.25 -7.31
C THR A 200 34.16 0.90 -8.73
N PRO A 201 34.87 0.00 -9.44
CA PRO A 201 34.41 -0.45 -10.74
C PRO A 201 33.03 -1.08 -10.65
N MET A 202 32.19 -0.87 -11.66
CA MET A 202 30.94 -1.60 -11.80
C MET A 202 31.19 -3.11 -11.68
N ALA A 203 30.26 -3.86 -11.10
CA ALA A 203 30.48 -5.26 -10.74
C ALA A 203 31.02 -6.13 -11.88
N VAL A 204 30.55 -5.90 -13.12
CA VAL A 204 30.99 -6.61 -14.34
C VAL A 204 32.44 -6.31 -14.76
N LEU A 205 32.99 -5.15 -14.35
CA LEU A 205 34.36 -4.72 -14.63
C LEU A 205 35.31 -4.97 -13.44
N SER A 206 34.78 -5.45 -12.31
CA SER A 206 35.56 -5.69 -11.11
C SER A 206 36.57 -6.81 -11.31
N SER A 207 37.82 -6.59 -10.89
CA SER A 207 38.85 -7.63 -10.82
C SER A 207 38.68 -8.56 -9.61
N LYS A 208 37.80 -8.19 -8.67
CA LYS A 208 37.44 -8.97 -7.47
C LYS A 208 36.08 -9.65 -7.68
N PRO A 209 35.84 -10.83 -7.06
CA PRO A 209 34.51 -11.41 -7.03
C PRO A 209 33.53 -10.45 -6.35
N ARG A 210 32.35 -10.29 -6.95
CA ARG A 210 31.27 -9.40 -6.48
C ARG A 210 30.01 -10.22 -6.23
N SER A 211 29.18 -9.77 -5.30
CA SER A 211 27.92 -10.45 -5.01
C SER A 211 26.94 -10.28 -6.17
N LEU A 212 26.01 -11.22 -6.32
CA LEU A 212 24.93 -11.11 -7.30
C LEU A 212 24.14 -9.80 -7.12
N TYR A 213 23.98 -9.35 -5.88
CA TYR A 213 23.23 -8.14 -5.55
C TYR A 213 23.87 -6.86 -6.13
N ASP A 214 25.20 -6.83 -6.35
CA ASP A 214 25.88 -5.66 -6.93
C ASP A 214 25.50 -5.38 -8.40
N TYR A 215 24.92 -6.38 -9.07
CA TYR A 215 24.46 -6.27 -10.46
C TYR A 215 23.06 -5.65 -10.57
N PHE A 216 22.30 -5.63 -9.48
CA PHE A 216 20.96 -5.04 -9.45
C PHE A 216 21.05 -3.63 -8.88
N ARG A 217 20.63 -2.63 -9.67
CA ARG A 217 20.53 -1.25 -9.23
C ARG A 217 19.10 -0.93 -8.84
N GLN A 218 18.90 -0.37 -7.66
CA GLN A 218 17.59 0.05 -7.19
C GLN A 218 17.06 1.15 -8.12
N MET A 219 15.85 0.94 -8.64
CA MET A 219 15.16 1.97 -9.40
C MET A 219 14.62 3.03 -8.44
N PHE A 220 14.55 4.27 -8.91
CA PHE A 220 13.96 5.36 -8.16
C PHE A 220 13.15 6.25 -9.10
N ALA A 221 12.12 6.87 -8.56
CA ALA A 221 11.24 7.75 -9.30
C ALA A 221 11.90 9.12 -9.50
N GLN A 222 11.83 9.65 -10.71
CA GLN A 222 12.26 11.01 -11.04
C GLN A 222 11.18 11.67 -11.89
N VAL A 223 10.71 12.84 -11.47
CA VAL A 223 9.74 13.70 -12.20
C VAL A 223 8.34 13.10 -12.38
N THR A 224 8.22 11.88 -12.90
CA THR A 224 6.94 11.22 -13.24
C THR A 224 6.04 10.97 -12.04
N ASN A 225 6.65 10.61 -10.91
CA ASN A 225 5.99 10.36 -9.64
C ASN A 225 6.94 10.75 -8.49
N PRO A 226 6.41 11.30 -7.38
CA PRO A 226 7.23 11.66 -6.24
C PRO A 226 7.61 10.41 -5.41
N PRO A 227 8.84 10.34 -4.85
CA PRO A 227 9.16 9.39 -3.79
C PRO A 227 8.40 9.74 -2.51
N ILE A 228 8.20 8.76 -1.63
CA ILE A 228 7.50 8.92 -0.34
C ILE A 228 8.53 9.04 0.78
N ASP A 229 8.28 9.91 1.75
CA ASP A 229 9.09 10.01 2.97
C ASP A 229 8.76 8.85 3.92
N SER A 230 9.61 7.83 3.95
CA SER A 230 9.39 6.62 4.76
C SER A 230 9.41 6.85 6.27
N LEU A 231 9.91 7.99 6.74
CA LEU A 231 9.95 8.36 8.16
C LEU A 231 8.70 9.15 8.55
N ARG A 232 8.39 10.22 7.81
CA ARG A 232 7.27 11.12 8.12
C ARG A 232 5.91 10.56 7.68
N GLU A 233 5.90 9.84 6.57
CA GLU A 233 4.69 9.25 5.98
C GLU A 233 4.64 7.72 6.19
N ASN A 234 5.37 7.20 7.18
CA ASN A 234 5.41 5.77 7.51
C ASN A 234 4.02 5.12 7.69
N HIS A 235 3.02 5.90 8.10
CA HIS A 235 1.65 5.43 8.33
C HIS A 235 0.93 4.95 7.05
N VAL A 236 1.36 5.38 5.85
CA VAL A 236 0.82 4.91 4.57
C VAL A 236 1.56 3.71 3.97
N MET A 237 2.70 3.33 4.57
CA MET A 237 3.55 2.22 4.13
C MET A 237 3.35 0.98 5.01
N SER A 238 3.49 -0.21 4.41
CA SER A 238 3.46 -1.48 5.14
C SER A 238 4.43 -2.49 4.55
N LEU A 239 5.04 -3.30 5.42
CA LEU A 239 5.85 -4.48 5.06
C LEU A 239 5.12 -5.78 5.43
N THR A 240 3.81 -5.73 5.64
CA THR A 240 3.02 -6.93 5.93
C THR A 240 3.10 -7.89 4.75
N THR A 241 3.61 -9.09 5.01
CA THR A 241 3.68 -10.19 4.05
C THR A 241 2.63 -11.23 4.40
N LEU A 242 1.90 -11.68 3.39
CA LEU A 242 0.90 -12.72 3.49
C LEU A 242 1.48 -13.98 2.83
N ILE A 243 1.34 -15.13 3.49
CA ILE A 243 1.83 -16.41 2.99
C ILE A 243 0.62 -17.31 2.81
N GLY A 244 0.26 -17.58 1.56
CA GLY A 244 -0.93 -18.33 1.22
C GLY A 244 -1.09 -18.48 -0.28
N ARG A 245 -2.12 -19.20 -0.70
CA ARG A 245 -2.45 -19.35 -2.11
C ARG A 245 -3.36 -18.19 -2.53
N GLU A 246 -2.97 -17.48 -3.58
CA GLU A 246 -3.85 -16.51 -4.24
C GLU A 246 -5.09 -17.21 -4.82
N GLN A 247 -6.25 -16.63 -4.59
CA GLN A 247 -7.54 -17.18 -5.00
C GLN A 247 -8.28 -16.24 -5.95
N ASN A 248 -9.42 -16.69 -6.46
CA ASN A 248 -10.22 -15.92 -7.40
C ASN A 248 -10.77 -14.64 -6.76
N VAL A 249 -10.35 -13.49 -7.30
CA VAL A 249 -10.74 -12.15 -6.86
C VAL A 249 -12.24 -11.83 -7.05
N PHE A 250 -12.95 -12.52 -7.94
CA PHE A 250 -14.36 -12.23 -8.22
C PHE A 250 -15.32 -12.81 -7.19
N ASN A 251 -14.87 -13.78 -6.39
CA ASN A 251 -15.68 -14.40 -5.35
C ASN A 251 -15.32 -13.84 -3.97
N GLU A 252 -16.27 -13.97 -3.04
CA GLU A 252 -16.11 -13.68 -1.61
C GLU A 252 -16.68 -14.86 -0.83
N THR A 253 -15.81 -15.79 -0.44
CA THR A 253 -16.23 -16.95 0.36
C THR A 253 -15.27 -17.21 1.52
N GLU A 254 -15.77 -17.84 2.58
CA GLU A 254 -14.97 -18.20 3.76
C GLU A 254 -13.71 -19.00 3.40
N GLY A 255 -13.79 -19.90 2.41
CA GLY A 255 -12.67 -20.71 1.94
C GLY A 255 -11.53 -19.93 1.29
N GLN A 256 -11.69 -18.61 1.10
CA GLN A 256 -10.62 -17.73 0.62
C GLN A 256 -9.90 -17.00 1.76
N ALA A 257 -10.36 -17.13 3.01
CA ALA A 257 -9.80 -16.43 4.16
C ALA A 257 -8.58 -17.11 4.81
N HIS A 258 -7.89 -18.00 4.09
CA HIS A 258 -6.78 -18.83 4.58
C HIS A 258 -5.40 -18.32 4.15
#